data_AF-A0A6J5C3V2-F1
#
_entry.id   AF-A0A6J5C3V2-F1
#
_cell.length_a   1.000
_cell.length_b   1.000
_cell.length_c   1.000
_cell.angle_alpha   90.00
_cell.angle_beta   90.00
_cell.angle_gamma   90.00
#
_symmetry.space_group_name_H-M   'P 1'
#
loop_
_entity.id
_entity.type
_entity.pdbx_description
1 polymer ?
#
loop_
_entity_poly.entity_id
_entity_poly.type
_entity_poly.pdbx_seq_one_letter_code
_entity_poly.pdbx_strand_id
1 'polypeptide(L)'
;MVSRCIEWPEQLPYSPVAWLNPAEIRLLGSLMLTECFEGGPRCIFRPIPLFRAYIDQDLDLTSPITLARIKRSLLDARNHTQKSSLLDAWKAIGDEEFDCFDRASIQNSLQPLFWKAISSRNLVLLRGLYALVKADMLAGNFEFREEATMNTFISLDASHELVLRYLRKNGNPSPTSRDAGTWLYRTFDEPLGLVYGEDVRYFASFYDRRIQTFHPASRHGDMPFAPLEWDDYNHLRSVLPSIFGYLITGQHTPQFHDLTFQARERRG
;
A
#
# COMPACT_ATOMS: atom_id res chain seq x y z
N MET A 1 11.56 -9.81 -1.14
CA MET A 1 12.27 -9.43 0.11
C MET A 1 11.49 -9.99 1.29
N VAL A 2 12.14 -10.71 2.22
CA VAL A 2 11.52 -11.16 3.47
C VAL A 2 11.93 -10.21 4.58
N SER A 3 10.95 -9.64 5.28
CA SER A 3 11.17 -8.62 6.30
C SER A 3 10.33 -8.92 7.53
N ARG A 4 10.91 -8.68 8.70
CA ARG A 4 10.27 -8.87 10.00
C ARG A 4 10.84 -7.82 10.93
N CYS A 5 9.95 -7.11 11.62
CA CYS A 5 10.33 -6.23 12.70
C CYS A 5 10.99 -7.04 13.84
N ILE A 6 12.32 -7.10 13.84
CA ILE A 6 13.12 -7.77 14.87
C ILE A 6 13.51 -6.79 15.99
N GLU A 7 13.60 -5.49 15.66
CA GLU A 7 13.96 -4.42 16.60
C GLU A 7 12.93 -3.28 16.54
N TRP A 8 12.35 -2.95 17.70
CA TRP A 8 11.39 -1.86 17.84
C TRP A 8 12.09 -0.62 18.38
N PRO A 9 12.01 0.56 17.72
CA PRO A 9 12.57 1.78 18.27
C PRO A 9 11.85 2.17 19.57
N GLU A 10 12.59 2.37 20.66
CA GLU A 10 12.03 2.69 21.99
C GLU A 10 11.08 3.91 22.01
N GLN A 11 11.25 4.80 21.04
CA GLN A 11 10.52 6.07 20.93
C GLN A 11 9.16 5.93 20.22
N LEU A 12 8.80 4.73 19.74
CA LEU A 12 7.54 4.48 19.05
C LEU A 12 6.56 3.64 19.88
N PRO A 13 5.24 3.87 19.79
CA PRO A 13 4.25 3.06 20.49
C PRO A 13 4.39 1.58 20.13
N TYR A 14 4.63 0.73 21.11
CA TYR A 14 4.75 -0.71 20.89
C TYR A 14 3.48 -1.29 20.28
N SER A 15 3.63 -2.15 19.27
CA SER A 15 2.53 -2.95 18.72
C SER A 15 2.99 -4.39 18.48
N PRO A 16 2.39 -5.38 19.16
CA PRO A 16 2.76 -6.79 18.98
C PRO A 16 2.34 -7.34 17.61
N VAL A 17 1.50 -6.61 16.87
CA VAL A 17 0.96 -6.99 15.57
C VAL A 17 1.56 -6.17 14.43
N ALA A 18 2.44 -5.21 14.73
CA ALA A 18 3.20 -4.52 13.70
C ALA A 18 4.32 -5.42 13.18
N TRP A 19 4.43 -5.52 11.86
CA TRP A 19 5.31 -6.47 11.20
C TRP A 19 6.52 -5.82 10.51
N LEU A 20 6.49 -4.50 10.28
CA LEU A 20 7.60 -3.71 9.74
C LEU A 20 8.05 -2.65 10.73
N ASN A 21 9.37 -2.50 10.89
CA ASN A 21 9.98 -1.35 11.54
C ASN A 21 10.08 -0.14 10.58
N PRO A 22 10.34 1.08 11.07
CA PRO A 22 10.44 2.28 10.22
C PRO A 22 11.45 2.20 9.07
N ALA A 23 12.57 1.51 9.24
CA ALA A 23 13.58 1.36 8.20
C ALA A 23 13.10 0.41 7.09
N GLU A 24 12.37 -0.64 7.44
CA GLU A 24 11.77 -1.57 6.48
C GLU A 24 10.62 -0.88 5.71
N ILE A 25 9.78 -0.09 6.40
CA ILE A 25 8.75 0.75 5.76
C ILE A 25 9.40 1.72 4.78
N ARG A 26 10.49 2.38 5.18
CA ARG A 26 11.27 3.28 4.33
C ARG A 26 11.78 2.57 3.08
N LEU A 27 12.23 1.33 3.20
CA LEU A 27 12.81 0.56 2.10
C LEU A 27 11.75 0.23 1.07
N LEU A 28 10.69 -0.43 1.54
CA LEU A 28 9.56 -0.84 0.71
C LEU A 28 8.86 0.36 0.09
N GLY A 29 8.64 1.41 0.89
CA GLY A 29 8.12 2.68 0.41
C GLY A 29 8.99 3.27 -0.69
N SER A 30 10.31 3.35 -0.51
CA SER A 30 11.20 3.93 -1.53
C SER A 30 11.14 3.20 -2.88
N LEU A 31 10.93 1.88 -2.87
CA LEU A 31 10.74 1.07 -4.07
C LEU A 31 9.36 1.33 -4.70
N MET A 32 8.31 1.36 -3.89
CA MET A 32 6.95 1.69 -4.36
C MET A 32 6.88 3.06 -5.04
N LEU A 33 7.60 4.05 -4.53
CA LEU A 33 7.63 5.39 -5.12
C LEU A 33 8.35 5.45 -6.47
N THR A 34 9.07 4.40 -6.88
CA THR A 34 9.70 4.32 -8.21
C THR A 34 8.76 3.85 -9.31
N GLU A 35 7.53 3.46 -8.97
CA GLU A 35 6.54 3.06 -9.95
C GLU A 35 6.32 4.18 -10.99
N CYS A 36 6.11 3.75 -12.23
CA CYS A 36 5.68 4.62 -13.30
C CYS A 36 4.29 5.20 -12.98
N PHE A 37 4.07 6.47 -13.33
CA PHE A 37 2.82 7.18 -13.12
C PHE A 37 1.66 6.54 -13.89
N GLU A 38 1.92 6.04 -15.11
CA GLU A 38 0.93 5.32 -15.92
C GLU A 38 1.07 3.79 -15.83
N GLY A 39 -0.08 3.12 -15.95
CA GLY A 39 -0.14 1.66 -16.10
C GLY A 39 -0.36 0.87 -14.81
N GLY A 40 -0.76 1.55 -13.73
CA GLY A 40 -1.16 0.90 -12.47
C GLY A 40 0.01 0.38 -11.62
N PRO A 41 -0.31 -0.32 -10.52
CA PRO A 41 0.69 -0.79 -9.55
C PRO A 41 1.67 -1.79 -10.20
N ARG A 42 2.98 -1.64 -9.93
CA ARG A 42 4.05 -2.49 -10.51
C ARG A 42 4.90 -3.17 -9.42
N CYS A 43 5.19 -2.44 -8.35
CA CYS A 43 5.85 -2.91 -7.15
C CYS A 43 4.81 -3.50 -6.18
N ILE A 44 4.25 -4.67 -6.49
CA ILE A 44 3.26 -5.35 -5.63
C ILE A 44 3.99 -6.21 -4.59
N PHE A 45 3.75 -5.95 -3.31
CA PHE A 45 4.31 -6.73 -2.22
C PHE A 45 3.41 -7.89 -1.83
N ARG A 46 3.95 -9.11 -1.80
CA ARG A 46 3.19 -10.32 -1.43
C ARG A 46 3.64 -10.88 -0.08
N PRO A 47 2.72 -11.42 0.73
CA PRO A 47 3.10 -12.14 1.93
C PRO A 47 3.77 -13.46 1.54
N ILE A 48 4.90 -13.77 2.18
CA ILE A 48 5.47 -15.11 2.17
C ILE A 48 5.04 -15.79 3.48
N PRO A 49 4.14 -16.78 3.44
CA PRO A 49 3.69 -17.46 4.64
C PRO A 49 4.84 -18.26 5.24
N LEU A 50 5.10 -18.01 6.52
CA LEU A 50 6.16 -18.69 7.28
C LEU A 50 5.86 -20.16 7.53
N PHE A 51 4.58 -20.52 7.51
CA PHE A 51 4.10 -21.89 7.66
C PHE A 51 3.05 -22.14 6.59
N ARG A 52 3.32 -23.09 5.69
CA ARG A 52 2.33 -23.67 4.79
C ARG A 52 2.23 -25.15 5.09
N ALA A 53 1.02 -25.64 5.25
CA ALA A 53 0.71 -27.04 5.05
C ALA A 53 0.02 -27.12 3.69
N TYR A 54 0.61 -27.86 2.76
CA TYR A 54 -0.03 -28.19 1.49
C TYR A 54 -0.22 -29.70 1.42
N ILE A 55 -1.28 -30.11 0.72
CA ILE A 55 -1.52 -31.49 0.37
C ILE A 55 -0.95 -31.67 -1.04
N ASP A 56 0.16 -32.39 -1.15
CA ASP A 56 0.90 -32.59 -2.42
C ASP A 56 0.43 -33.81 -3.21
N GLN A 57 -0.70 -34.40 -2.82
CA GLN A 57 -1.17 -35.67 -3.38
C GLN A 57 -2.68 -35.63 -3.53
N ASP A 58 -3.21 -36.32 -4.54
CA ASP A 58 -4.63 -36.63 -4.61
C ASP A 58 -4.99 -37.55 -3.45
N LEU A 59 -5.43 -36.93 -2.35
CA LEU A 59 -5.86 -37.59 -1.14
C LEU A 59 -7.38 -37.72 -1.15
N ASP A 60 -7.88 -38.93 -0.91
CA ASP A 60 -9.29 -39.12 -0.61
C ASP A 60 -9.62 -38.55 0.78
N LEU A 61 -10.18 -37.34 0.79
CA LEU A 61 -10.63 -36.64 1.99
C LEU A 61 -11.89 -37.25 2.62
N THR A 62 -12.58 -38.15 1.92
CA THR A 62 -13.75 -38.86 2.47
C THR A 62 -13.32 -40.02 3.38
N SER A 63 -12.08 -40.50 3.24
CA SER A 63 -11.52 -41.56 4.06
C SER A 63 -11.18 -41.06 5.48
N PRO A 64 -11.77 -41.65 6.53
CA PRO A 64 -11.46 -41.31 7.92
C PRO A 64 -9.98 -41.53 8.28
N ILE A 65 -9.32 -42.46 7.59
CA ILE A 65 -7.89 -42.76 7.79
C ILE A 65 -7.04 -41.61 7.25
N THR A 66 -7.36 -41.06 6.08
CA THR A 66 -6.69 -39.88 5.52
C THR A 66 -6.85 -38.68 6.44
N LEU A 67 -8.07 -38.43 6.93
CA LEU A 67 -8.33 -37.33 7.87
C LEU A 67 -7.56 -37.50 9.18
N ALA A 68 -7.49 -38.71 9.73
CA ALA A 68 -6.71 -39.00 10.93
C ALA A 68 -5.21 -38.76 10.71
N ARG A 69 -4.68 -39.10 9.52
CA ARG A 69 -3.27 -38.85 9.15
C ARG A 69 -2.98 -37.35 9.00
N ILE A 70 -3.83 -36.61 8.28
CA ILE A 70 -3.70 -35.15 8.15
C ILE A 70 -3.71 -34.49 9.54
N LYS A 71 -4.68 -34.85 10.39
CA LYS A 71 -4.78 -34.33 11.76
C LYS A 71 -3.53 -34.63 12.58
N ARG A 72 -2.97 -35.85 12.48
CA ARG A 72 -1.74 -36.22 13.17
C ARG A 72 -0.56 -35.40 12.69
N SER A 73 -0.37 -35.27 11.37
CA SER A 73 0.71 -34.46 10.79
C SER A 73 0.64 -32.99 11.21
N LEU A 74 -0.56 -32.40 11.26
CA LEU A 74 -0.74 -31.02 11.76
C LEU A 74 -0.39 -30.89 13.25
N LEU A 75 -0.74 -31.87 14.08
CA LEU A 75 -0.42 -31.88 15.51
C LEU A 75 1.08 -32.12 15.77
N ASP A 76 1.73 -32.97 14.96
CA ASP A 76 3.16 -33.22 15.06
C ASP A 76 3.96 -31.99 14.61
N ALA A 77 3.51 -31.29 13.56
CA ALA A 77 4.11 -30.04 13.09
C ALA A 77 4.11 -28.92 14.15
N ARG A 78 3.15 -28.92 15.08
CA ARG A 78 3.10 -27.98 16.23
C ARG A 78 4.34 -28.05 17.12
N ASN A 79 5.01 -29.20 17.19
CA ASN A 79 6.21 -29.37 18.01
C ASN A 79 7.49 -28.95 17.27
N HIS A 80 7.41 -28.77 15.94
CA HIS A 80 8.51 -28.32 15.10
C HIS A 80 8.47 -26.81 14.80
N THR A 81 7.47 -26.06 15.28
CA THR A 81 7.40 -24.59 15.19
C THR A 81 8.35 -23.92 16.18
N GLN A 82 9.63 -24.31 16.20
CA GLN A 82 10.66 -23.43 16.76
C GLN A 82 10.72 -22.18 15.89
N LYS A 83 10.74 -21.00 16.52
CA LYS A 83 10.81 -19.69 15.85
C LYS A 83 11.97 -19.71 14.86
N SER A 84 11.61 -19.92 13.60
CA SER A 84 12.52 -20.07 12.49
C SER A 84 13.36 -18.80 12.37
N SER A 85 14.67 -18.95 12.36
CA SER A 85 15.59 -17.87 12.04
C SER A 85 15.28 -17.35 10.62
N LEU A 86 15.74 -16.15 10.26
CA LEU A 86 15.65 -15.67 8.87
C LEU A 86 16.16 -16.73 7.88
N LEU A 87 17.20 -17.47 8.25
CA LEU A 87 17.78 -18.59 7.50
C LEU A 87 16.80 -19.72 7.22
N ASP A 88 15.93 -20.03 8.18
CA ASP A 88 14.91 -21.07 8.02
C ASP A 88 13.73 -20.57 7.17
N ALA A 89 13.39 -19.29 7.25
CA ALA A 89 12.44 -18.66 6.32
C ALA A 89 12.99 -18.68 4.89
N TRP A 90 14.29 -18.38 4.70
CA TRP A 90 14.96 -18.49 3.41
C TRP A 90 15.00 -19.94 2.89
N LYS A 91 15.25 -20.93 3.75
CA LYS A 91 15.18 -22.35 3.38
C LYS A 91 13.76 -22.82 3.05
N ALA A 92 12.75 -22.29 3.74
CA ALA A 92 11.35 -22.62 3.51
C ALA A 92 10.82 -22.09 2.17
N ILE A 93 11.42 -21.03 1.63
CA ILE A 93 11.17 -20.55 0.26
C ILE A 93 11.70 -21.57 -0.77
N GLY A 94 12.70 -22.40 -0.40
CA GLY A 94 13.21 -23.47 -1.25
C GLY A 94 13.71 -22.95 -2.59
N ASP A 95 13.23 -23.56 -3.67
CA ASP A 95 13.49 -23.17 -5.06
C ASP A 95 12.37 -22.27 -5.64
N GLU A 96 11.51 -21.64 -4.82
CA GLU A 96 10.50 -20.70 -5.34
C GLU A 96 11.20 -19.57 -6.12
N GLU A 97 10.89 -19.48 -7.41
CA GLU A 97 11.35 -18.40 -8.27
C GLU A 97 10.70 -17.09 -7.78
N PHE A 98 11.53 -16.14 -7.33
CA PHE A 98 11.03 -14.84 -6.92
C PHE A 98 10.43 -14.14 -8.14
N ASP A 99 9.13 -13.87 -8.07
CA ASP A 99 8.46 -12.93 -8.97
C ASP A 99 9.04 -11.53 -8.72
N CYS A 100 10.08 -11.21 -9.48
CA CYS A 100 10.80 -9.96 -9.39
C CYS A 100 10.11 -8.91 -10.25
N PHE A 101 10.13 -7.65 -9.79
CA PHE A 101 9.59 -6.55 -10.58
C PHE A 101 10.31 -6.47 -11.93
N ASP A 102 9.56 -6.26 -13.01
CA ASP A 102 10.16 -5.92 -14.29
C ASP A 102 10.92 -4.60 -14.14
N ARG A 103 12.26 -4.67 -14.27
CA ARG A 103 13.14 -3.52 -14.11
C ARG A 103 12.81 -2.41 -15.10
N ALA A 104 12.28 -2.72 -16.29
CA ALA A 104 11.87 -1.72 -17.27
C ALA A 104 10.58 -0.98 -16.86
N SER A 105 9.78 -1.58 -15.97
CA SER A 105 8.51 -1.02 -15.50
C SER A 105 8.64 -0.07 -14.30
N ILE A 106 9.85 0.12 -13.78
CA ILE A 106 10.13 0.97 -12.61
C ILE A 106 11.30 1.93 -12.85
N GLN A 107 11.22 3.12 -12.28
CA GLN A 107 12.24 4.17 -12.37
C GLN A 107 13.30 3.99 -11.27
N ASN A 108 13.99 2.83 -11.27
CA ASN A 108 14.84 2.40 -10.15
C ASN A 108 15.98 3.40 -9.80
N SER A 109 16.40 4.25 -10.74
CA SER A 109 17.37 5.33 -10.49
C SER A 109 16.88 6.36 -9.46
N LEU A 110 15.56 6.46 -9.24
CA LEU A 110 14.94 7.35 -8.25
C LEU A 110 14.93 6.75 -6.84
N GLN A 111 15.15 5.44 -6.68
CA GLN A 111 15.05 4.77 -5.38
C GLN A 111 15.98 5.38 -4.31
N PRO A 112 17.26 5.70 -4.60
CA PRO A 112 18.13 6.36 -3.63
C PRO A 112 17.63 7.75 -3.20
N LEU A 113 17.01 8.50 -4.13
CA LEU A 113 16.43 9.81 -3.85
C LEU A 113 15.26 9.67 -2.86
N PHE A 114 14.31 8.78 -3.17
CA PHE A 114 13.15 8.54 -2.31
C PHE A 114 13.55 7.96 -0.95
N TRP A 115 14.47 6.99 -0.94
CA TRP A 115 15.02 6.45 0.30
C TRP A 115 15.56 7.60 1.17
N LYS A 116 16.42 8.47 0.63
CA LYS A 116 16.98 9.60 1.39
C LYS A 116 15.90 10.58 1.88
N ALA A 117 14.88 10.84 1.07
CA ALA A 117 13.81 11.79 1.38
C ALA A 117 12.77 11.29 2.40
N ILE A 118 12.51 9.98 2.48
CA ILE A 118 11.61 9.41 3.48
C ILE A 118 12.25 9.52 4.87
N SER A 119 11.73 10.43 5.70
CA SER A 119 12.17 10.63 7.07
C SER A 119 11.52 9.61 8.02
N SER A 120 12.34 8.93 8.83
CA SER A 120 11.85 8.03 9.89
C SER A 120 11.08 8.76 11.00
N ARG A 121 11.17 10.10 11.05
CA ARG A 121 10.43 10.94 12.01
C ARG A 121 9.06 11.37 11.49
N ASN A 122 8.81 11.24 10.18
CA ASN A 122 7.50 11.56 9.62
C ASN A 122 6.56 10.36 9.77
N LEU A 123 5.99 10.19 10.96
CA LEU A 123 5.17 9.03 11.29
C LEU A 123 3.89 8.93 10.45
N VAL A 124 3.35 10.07 9.97
CA VAL A 124 2.18 10.07 9.08
C VAL A 124 2.55 9.48 7.72
N LEU A 125 3.68 9.90 7.14
CA LEU A 125 4.20 9.32 5.90
C LEU A 125 4.48 7.81 6.06
N LEU A 126 5.16 7.42 7.14
CA LEU A 126 5.43 6.00 7.38
C LEU A 126 4.13 5.20 7.52
N ARG A 127 3.12 5.74 8.21
CA ARG A 127 1.82 5.07 8.34
C ARG A 127 1.12 4.91 6.99
N GLY A 128 1.18 5.92 6.13
CA GLY A 128 0.62 5.89 4.78
C GLY A 128 1.31 4.86 3.87
N LEU A 129 2.64 4.84 3.87
CA LEU A 129 3.44 3.87 3.10
C LEU A 129 3.23 2.45 3.61
N TYR A 130 3.27 2.25 4.93
CA TYR A 130 2.97 0.95 5.55
C TYR A 130 1.59 0.43 5.15
N ALA A 131 0.59 1.32 5.11
CA ALA A 131 -0.76 0.93 4.73
C ALA A 131 -0.84 0.51 3.25
N LEU A 132 -0.15 1.18 2.32
CA LEU A 132 -0.10 0.73 0.91
C LEU A 132 0.60 -0.62 0.77
N VAL A 133 1.74 -0.81 1.43
CA VAL A 133 2.45 -2.11 1.41
C VAL A 133 1.53 -3.22 1.94
N LYS A 134 0.82 -2.96 3.04
CA LYS A 134 -0.14 -3.92 3.59
C LYS A 134 -1.34 -4.14 2.66
N ALA A 135 -1.80 -3.10 1.97
CA ALA A 135 -2.88 -3.22 0.99
C ALA A 135 -2.49 -4.17 -0.15
N ASP A 136 -1.26 -4.07 -0.67
CA ASP A 136 -0.75 -4.99 -1.70
C ASP A 136 -0.71 -6.44 -1.22
N MET A 137 -0.29 -6.65 0.03
CA MET A 137 -0.24 -8.00 0.59
C MET A 137 -1.62 -8.65 0.73
N LEU A 138 -2.62 -7.85 1.10
CA LEU A 138 -4.00 -8.31 1.25
C LEU A 138 -4.64 -8.52 -0.13
N ALA A 139 -4.40 -7.62 -1.07
CA ALA A 139 -4.88 -7.68 -2.45
C ALA A 139 -4.50 -8.97 -3.20
N GLY A 140 -3.42 -9.62 -2.78
CA GLY A 140 -2.97 -10.90 -3.32
C GLY A 140 -3.96 -12.05 -3.16
N ASN A 141 -4.95 -11.94 -2.26
CA ASN A 141 -5.99 -12.96 -2.08
C ASN A 141 -7.37 -12.30 -2.20
N PHE A 142 -8.30 -12.95 -2.90
CA PHE A 142 -9.62 -12.39 -3.20
C PHE A 142 -10.42 -12.09 -1.93
N GLU A 143 -10.29 -12.95 -0.93
CA GLU A 143 -10.99 -12.91 0.35
C GLU A 143 -10.62 -11.70 1.20
N PHE A 144 -9.46 -11.08 0.95
CA PHE A 144 -8.96 -9.94 1.73
C PHE A 144 -9.00 -8.61 0.98
N ARG A 145 -9.75 -8.55 -0.13
CA ARG A 145 -9.87 -7.33 -0.95
C ARG A 145 -10.58 -6.19 -0.23
N GLU A 146 -11.50 -6.51 0.67
CA GLU A 146 -12.15 -5.50 1.53
C GLU A 146 -11.10 -4.81 2.41
N GLU A 147 -10.28 -5.59 3.12
CA GLU A 147 -9.23 -5.08 4.00
C GLU A 147 -8.11 -4.41 3.20
N ALA A 148 -7.80 -4.88 1.99
CA ALA A 148 -6.87 -4.20 1.09
C ALA A 148 -7.36 -2.77 0.80
N THR A 149 -8.63 -2.63 0.41
CA THR A 149 -9.27 -1.33 0.13
C THR A 149 -9.28 -0.45 1.37
N MET A 150 -9.64 -0.99 2.54
CA MET A 150 -9.58 -0.25 3.82
C MET A 150 -8.18 0.28 4.13
N ASN A 151 -7.12 -0.48 3.82
CA ASN A 151 -5.74 0.00 4.01
C ASN A 151 -5.39 1.14 3.04
N THR A 152 -5.93 1.16 1.81
CA THR A 152 -5.77 2.33 0.93
C THR A 152 -6.46 3.57 1.48
N PHE A 153 -7.59 3.45 2.19
CA PHE A 153 -8.22 4.59 2.88
C PHE A 153 -7.37 5.14 4.03
N ILE A 154 -6.67 4.28 4.77
CA ILE A 154 -5.71 4.72 5.78
C ILE A 154 -4.57 5.51 5.13
N SER A 155 -4.10 5.04 3.97
CA SER A 155 -3.06 5.74 3.22
C SER A 155 -3.55 7.06 2.63
N LEU A 156 -4.77 7.10 2.12
CA LEU A 156 -5.43 8.31 1.65
C LEU A 156 -5.53 9.36 2.77
N ASP A 157 -5.94 8.97 3.97
CA ASP A 157 -6.03 9.87 5.13
C ASP A 157 -4.65 10.44 5.52
N ALA A 158 -3.61 9.60 5.49
CA ALA A 158 -2.24 10.04 5.69
C ALA A 158 -1.78 11.02 4.61
N SER A 159 -2.11 10.76 3.34
CA SER A 159 -1.79 11.67 2.23
C SER A 159 -2.48 13.03 2.41
N HIS A 160 -3.76 13.03 2.80
CA HIS A 160 -4.53 14.25 3.04
C HIS A 160 -3.88 15.09 4.14
N GLU A 161 -3.54 14.50 5.29
CA GLU A 161 -2.87 15.23 6.37
C GLU A 161 -1.49 15.78 5.94
N LEU A 162 -0.73 15.05 5.12
CA LEU A 162 0.54 15.56 4.59
C LEU A 162 0.34 16.74 3.63
N VAL A 163 -0.70 16.70 2.80
CA VAL A 163 -1.07 17.84 1.93
C VAL A 163 -1.48 19.04 2.78
N LEU A 164 -2.28 18.87 3.83
CA LEU A 164 -2.63 19.96 4.74
C LEU A 164 -1.38 20.55 5.41
N ARG A 165 -0.44 19.71 5.86
CA ARG A 165 0.85 20.18 6.40
C ARG A 165 1.67 20.93 5.36
N TYR A 166 1.70 20.46 4.12
CA TYR A 166 2.35 21.14 3.01
C TYR A 166 1.73 22.52 2.76
N LEU A 167 0.40 22.62 2.71
CA LEU A 167 -0.30 23.91 2.52
C LEU A 167 -0.08 24.88 3.68
N ARG A 168 -0.07 24.39 4.94
CA ARG A 168 0.32 25.19 6.12
C ARG A 168 1.71 25.78 5.98
N LYS A 169 2.68 24.95 5.56
CA LYS A 169 4.05 25.38 5.35
C LYS A 169 4.19 26.40 4.21
N ASN A 170 3.30 26.36 3.23
CA ASN A 170 3.30 27.23 2.05
C ASN A 170 2.33 28.42 2.16
N GLY A 171 1.94 28.82 3.38
CA GLY A 171 1.28 30.09 3.63
C GLY A 171 -0.24 30.05 3.82
N ASN A 172 -0.89 28.87 3.79
CA ASN A 172 -2.29 28.74 4.20
C ASN A 172 -2.37 28.24 5.65
N PRO A 173 -2.58 29.10 6.66
CA PRO A 173 -2.51 28.70 8.07
C PRO A 173 -3.58 27.67 8.51
N SER A 174 -4.72 27.61 7.81
CA SER A 174 -5.84 26.72 8.13
C SER A 174 -6.42 26.10 6.85
N PRO A 175 -5.68 25.21 6.18
CA PRO A 175 -6.12 24.63 4.93
C PRO A 175 -7.30 23.69 5.16
N THR A 176 -8.21 23.70 4.20
CA THR A 176 -9.41 22.87 4.16
C THR A 176 -9.23 21.69 3.20
N SER A 177 -10.15 20.73 3.26
CA SER A 177 -10.18 19.63 2.28
C SER A 177 -10.41 20.12 0.84
N ARG A 178 -11.05 21.29 0.65
CA ARG A 178 -11.17 21.92 -0.67
C ARG A 178 -9.82 22.47 -1.13
N ASP A 179 -9.06 23.13 -0.26
CA ASP A 179 -7.71 23.62 -0.62
C ASP A 179 -6.78 22.46 -1.01
N ALA A 180 -6.87 21.32 -0.31
CA ALA A 180 -6.14 20.11 -0.66
C ALA A 180 -6.57 19.53 -2.03
N GLY A 181 -7.87 19.57 -2.35
CA GLY A 181 -8.38 19.17 -3.66
C GLY A 181 -7.92 20.10 -4.79
N THR A 182 -7.96 21.42 -4.58
CA THR A 182 -7.41 22.40 -5.53
C THR A 182 -5.91 22.20 -5.74
N TRP A 183 -5.16 21.89 -4.67
CA TRP A 183 -3.74 21.56 -4.78
C TRP A 183 -3.51 20.31 -5.62
N LEU A 184 -4.29 19.24 -5.37
CA LEU A 184 -4.20 17.98 -6.12
C LEU A 184 -4.44 18.23 -7.61
N TYR A 185 -5.52 18.95 -7.93
CA TYR A 185 -5.87 19.31 -9.31
C TYR A 185 -4.74 20.07 -10.00
N ARG A 186 -4.26 21.18 -9.41
CA ARG A 186 -3.20 22.01 -9.99
C ARG A 186 -1.86 21.29 -10.15
N THR A 187 -1.60 20.33 -9.27
CA THR A 187 -0.31 19.64 -9.22
C THR A 187 -0.29 18.43 -10.15
N PHE A 188 -1.39 17.67 -10.25
CA PHE A 188 -1.42 16.41 -10.98
C PHE A 188 -2.32 16.41 -12.23
N ASP A 189 -3.50 17.02 -12.15
CA ASP A 189 -4.54 16.89 -13.18
C ASP A 189 -4.44 17.97 -14.26
N GLU A 190 -4.30 19.23 -13.83
CA GLU A 190 -4.21 20.41 -14.71
C GLU A 190 -3.02 20.30 -15.70
N PRO A 191 -1.79 19.89 -15.29
CA PRO A 191 -0.67 19.73 -16.21
C PRO A 191 -0.92 18.66 -17.28
N LEU A 192 -1.65 17.61 -16.93
CA LEU A 192 -2.07 16.54 -17.86
C LEU A 192 -3.28 16.92 -18.69
N GLY A 193 -3.87 18.07 -18.40
CA GLY A 193 -5.02 18.56 -19.13
C GLY A 193 -6.34 17.89 -18.80
N LEU A 194 -6.46 17.35 -17.60
CA LEU A 194 -7.70 16.81 -17.07
C LEU A 194 -8.51 17.95 -16.44
N VAL A 195 -9.85 17.89 -16.54
CA VAL A 195 -10.78 18.91 -15.99
C VAL A 195 -11.63 18.37 -14.84
N TYR A 196 -11.50 17.08 -14.51
CA TYR A 196 -12.37 16.40 -13.55
C TYR A 196 -12.11 16.76 -12.08
N GLY A 197 -11.00 17.45 -11.77
CA GLY A 197 -10.58 17.76 -10.40
C GLY A 197 -10.84 19.20 -9.94
N GLU A 198 -11.35 20.07 -10.81
CA GLU A 198 -11.55 21.49 -10.49
C GLU A 198 -12.64 21.67 -9.42
N ASP A 199 -12.34 22.46 -8.37
CA ASP A 199 -13.22 22.77 -7.23
C ASP A 199 -13.76 21.58 -6.40
N VAL A 200 -13.20 20.38 -6.59
CA VAL A 200 -13.56 19.18 -5.83
C VAL A 200 -12.79 19.13 -4.50
N ARG A 201 -13.40 18.56 -3.45
CA ARG A 201 -12.67 18.25 -2.20
C ARG A 201 -11.70 17.09 -2.44
N TYR A 202 -10.61 17.06 -1.70
CA TYR A 202 -9.59 16.00 -1.79
C TYR A 202 -10.22 14.61 -1.70
N PHE A 203 -10.20 13.87 -2.82
CA PHE A 203 -10.77 12.51 -2.94
C PHE A 203 -12.21 12.38 -2.41
N ALA A 204 -13.07 13.37 -2.70
CA ALA A 204 -14.44 13.46 -2.19
C ALA A 204 -15.30 12.21 -2.46
N SER A 205 -15.11 11.57 -3.61
CA SER A 205 -15.85 10.37 -4.04
C SER A 205 -15.71 9.19 -3.06
N PHE A 206 -14.61 9.12 -2.31
CA PHE A 206 -14.33 8.02 -1.37
C PHE A 206 -14.87 8.28 0.04
N TYR A 207 -15.33 9.50 0.34
CA TYR A 207 -15.63 9.92 1.72
C TYR A 207 -16.79 9.13 2.34
N ASP A 208 -17.93 9.06 1.65
CA ASP A 208 -19.12 8.40 2.19
C ASP A 208 -18.91 6.88 2.30
N ARG A 209 -18.28 6.25 1.29
CA ARG A 209 -17.93 4.82 1.33
C ARG A 209 -17.00 4.49 2.50
N ARG A 210 -15.99 5.32 2.75
CA ARG A 210 -15.10 5.18 3.90
C ARG A 210 -15.88 5.25 5.22
N ILE A 211 -16.80 6.20 5.37
CA ILE A 211 -17.63 6.30 6.58
C ILE A 211 -18.45 5.03 6.78
N GLN A 212 -19.16 4.57 5.74
CA GLN A 212 -20.00 3.38 5.79
C GLN A 212 -19.19 2.11 6.12
N THR A 213 -17.94 2.04 5.67
CA THR A 213 -17.03 0.90 5.91
C THR A 213 -16.60 0.79 7.37
N PHE A 214 -16.29 1.91 8.03
CA PHE A 214 -15.83 1.90 9.42
C PHE A 214 -16.95 2.08 10.44
N HIS A 215 -18.13 2.54 10.00
CA HIS A 215 -19.29 2.79 10.84
C HIS A 215 -20.51 2.07 10.25
N PRO A 216 -20.70 0.77 10.58
CA PRO A 216 -21.77 -0.05 10.02
C PRO A 216 -23.18 0.50 10.23
N ALA A 217 -23.38 1.22 11.34
CA ALA A 217 -24.52 2.10 11.56
C ALA A 217 -24.06 3.55 11.40
N SER A 218 -24.56 4.23 10.37
CA SER A 218 -24.20 5.63 10.08
C SER A 218 -25.42 6.42 9.61
N ARG A 219 -25.23 7.72 9.33
CA ARG A 219 -26.27 8.56 8.70
C ARG A 219 -26.75 8.05 7.34
N HIS A 220 -26.05 7.09 6.75
CA HIS A 220 -26.37 6.50 5.46
C HIS A 220 -27.16 5.18 5.58
N GLY A 221 -27.54 4.78 6.80
CA GLY A 221 -28.24 3.54 7.09
C GLY A 221 -27.33 2.44 7.63
N ASP A 222 -27.94 1.29 7.90
CA ASP A 222 -27.28 0.09 8.38
C ASP A 222 -26.85 -0.78 7.18
N MET A 223 -25.57 -1.15 7.13
CA MET A 223 -25.02 -1.95 6.04
C MET A 223 -24.49 -3.29 6.57
N PRO A 224 -24.90 -4.44 5.97
CA PRO A 224 -24.41 -5.75 6.40
C PRO A 224 -23.00 -6.09 5.87
N PHE A 225 -22.49 -5.31 4.91
CA PHE A 225 -21.16 -5.45 4.32
C PHE A 225 -20.62 -4.06 3.94
N ALA A 226 -19.30 -3.92 3.82
CA ALA A 226 -18.70 -2.66 3.40
C ALA A 226 -19.03 -2.37 1.92
N PRO A 227 -19.57 -1.19 1.57
CA PRO A 227 -19.94 -0.85 0.20
C PRO A 227 -18.71 -0.39 -0.60
N LEU A 228 -17.77 -1.30 -0.78
CA LEU A 228 -16.49 -1.06 -1.45
C LEU A 228 -16.51 -1.62 -2.87
N GLU A 229 -15.86 -0.90 -3.78
CA GLU A 229 -15.60 -1.39 -5.13
C GLU A 229 -14.12 -1.71 -5.28
N TRP A 230 -13.79 -2.80 -5.99
CA TRP A 230 -12.39 -3.14 -6.24
C TRP A 230 -11.64 -2.04 -7.01
N ASP A 231 -12.37 -1.25 -7.81
CA ASP A 231 -11.80 -0.12 -8.51
C ASP A 231 -11.32 0.99 -7.56
N ASP A 232 -11.90 1.10 -6.36
CA ASP A 232 -11.44 2.04 -5.33
C ASP A 232 -9.99 1.73 -4.92
N TYR A 233 -9.69 0.45 -4.71
CA TYR A 233 -8.33 -0.02 -4.43
C TYR A 233 -7.40 0.31 -5.60
N ASN A 234 -7.77 -0.05 -6.84
CA ASN A 234 -6.91 0.16 -8.01
C ASN A 234 -6.59 1.64 -8.21
N HIS A 235 -7.60 2.50 -8.10
CA HIS A 235 -7.43 3.93 -8.24
C HIS A 235 -6.49 4.48 -7.16
N LEU A 236 -6.81 4.26 -5.87
CA LEU A 236 -6.00 4.80 -4.77
C LEU A 236 -4.58 4.25 -4.76
N ARG A 237 -4.39 2.95 -5.03
CA ARG A 237 -3.06 2.34 -5.07
C ARG A 237 -2.21 2.87 -6.23
N SER A 238 -2.82 3.30 -7.33
CA SER A 238 -2.10 3.90 -8.46
C SER A 238 -1.64 5.34 -8.20
N VAL A 239 -2.48 6.17 -7.56
CA VAL A 239 -2.21 7.62 -7.44
C VAL A 239 -1.44 8.00 -6.18
N LEU A 240 -1.69 7.32 -5.04
CA LEU A 240 -1.11 7.70 -3.75
C LEU A 240 0.43 7.64 -3.70
N PRO A 241 1.11 6.65 -4.31
CA PRO A 241 2.58 6.67 -4.40
C PRO A 241 3.10 7.97 -5.02
N SER A 242 2.53 8.40 -6.14
CA SER A 242 2.98 9.63 -6.82
C SER A 242 2.79 10.88 -5.96
N ILE A 243 1.69 10.94 -5.21
CA ILE A 243 1.42 12.04 -4.25
C ILE A 243 2.46 12.05 -3.13
N PHE A 244 2.75 10.89 -2.52
CA PHE A 244 3.80 10.81 -1.49
C PHE A 244 5.18 11.18 -2.05
N GLY A 245 5.52 10.69 -3.24
CA GLY A 245 6.77 11.00 -3.92
C GLY A 245 6.96 12.49 -4.15
N TYR A 246 5.92 13.18 -4.61
CA TYR A 246 5.93 14.63 -4.77
C TYR A 246 6.06 15.36 -3.42
N LEU A 247 5.33 14.95 -2.39
CA LEU A 247 5.36 15.62 -1.08
C LEU A 247 6.75 15.58 -0.41
N ILE A 248 7.56 14.54 -0.69
CA ILE A 248 8.89 14.40 -0.09
C ILE A 248 10.03 14.95 -0.96
N THR A 249 9.83 15.07 -2.28
CA THR A 249 10.86 15.57 -3.21
C THR A 249 10.57 16.97 -3.75
N GLY A 250 9.31 17.40 -3.73
CA GLY A 250 8.81 18.61 -4.39
C GLY A 250 8.81 18.53 -5.92
N GLN A 251 9.00 17.33 -6.49
CA GLN A 251 9.19 17.13 -7.93
C GLN A 251 8.34 15.97 -8.44
N HIS A 252 7.90 16.08 -9.69
CA HIS A 252 7.30 14.96 -10.40
C HIS A 252 8.38 14.05 -10.98
N THR A 253 8.00 12.83 -11.32
CA THR A 253 8.90 11.88 -11.98
C THR A 253 9.15 12.32 -13.44
N PRO A 254 10.28 11.92 -14.06
CA PRO A 254 10.55 12.16 -15.47
C PRO A 254 9.38 11.77 -16.38
N GLN A 255 8.77 10.61 -16.14
CA GLN A 255 7.62 10.16 -16.93
C GLN A 255 6.42 11.11 -16.85
N PHE A 256 6.11 11.67 -15.67
CA PHE A 256 5.02 12.64 -15.55
C PHE A 256 5.29 13.91 -16.39
N HIS A 257 6.56 14.33 -16.48
CA HIS A 257 6.95 15.43 -17.36
C HIS A 257 6.77 15.08 -18.84
N ASP A 258 7.11 13.87 -19.25
CA ASP A 258 6.88 13.39 -20.62
C ASP A 258 5.38 13.37 -20.95
N LEU A 259 4.53 12.91 -20.02
CA LEU A 259 3.08 12.92 -20.18
C LEU A 259 2.50 14.33 -20.26
N THR A 260 3.00 15.24 -19.43
CA THR A 260 2.63 16.66 -19.47
C THR A 260 3.01 17.28 -20.82
N PHE A 261 4.17 16.93 -21.37
CA PHE A 261 4.61 17.40 -22.69
C PHE A 261 3.67 16.88 -23.79
N GLN A 262 3.38 15.58 -23.81
CA GLN A 262 2.46 14.98 -24.78
C GLN A 262 1.03 15.54 -24.68
N ALA A 263 0.54 15.79 -23.46
CA ALA A 263 -0.77 16.39 -23.24
C ALA A 263 -0.86 17.82 -23.81
N ARG A 264 0.23 18.59 -23.74
CA ARG A 264 0.32 19.93 -24.34
C ARG A 264 0.34 19.85 -25.86
N GLU A 265 1.08 18.91 -26.45
CA GLU A 265 1.10 18.71 -27.90
C GLU A 265 -0.27 18.34 -28.47
N ARG A 266 -1.08 17.54 -27.75
CA ARG A 266 -2.45 17.18 -28.19
C ARG A 266 -3.44 18.36 -28.16
N ARG A 267 -3.08 19.46 -27.49
CA ARG A 267 -3.95 20.64 -27.28
C ARG A 267 -3.59 21.83 -28.18
N GLY A 268 -2.38 21.84 -28.75
CA GLY A 268 -1.92 22.85 -29.71
C GLY A 268 -2.26 22.48 -31.14
#